data_AF-A0A6C0F2M1-F1
#
_entry.id   AF-A0A6C0F2M1-F1
#
_cell.length_a   1.000
_cell.length_b   1.000
_cell.length_c   1.000
_cell.angle_alpha   90.00
_cell.angle_beta   90.00
_cell.angle_gamma   90.00
#
_symmetry.space_group_name_H-M   'P 1'
#
loop_
_entity.id
_entity.type
_entity.pdbx_description
1 polymer ?
#
loop_
_entity_poly.entity_id
_entity_poly.type
_entity_poly.pdbx_seq_one_letter_code
_entity_poly.pdbx_strand_id
1 'polypeptide(L)' 'MLSKMDEVHCCACCDWQIYNEKEACFYEPLGLVVCEECHESLQSAPVETPEDPDIEMEEMMSNMTIS' A
#
# COMPACT_ATOMS: atom_id res chain seq x y z
N MET A 1 21.88 32.06 6.33
CA MET A 1 20.51 31.53 6.24
C MET A 1 20.66 30.05 5.93
N LEU A 2 20.48 29.16 6.91
CA LEU A 2 20.53 27.72 6.63
C LEU A 2 19.28 27.38 5.83
N SER A 3 19.46 27.03 4.56
CA SER A 3 18.45 26.37 3.76
C SER A 3 17.97 25.15 4.54
N LYS A 4 16.68 25.08 4.86
CA LYS A 4 16.09 23.81 5.29
C LYS A 4 16.38 22.84 4.14
N MET A 5 17.25 21.87 4.36
CA MET A 5 17.32 20.71 3.48
C MET A 5 15.99 20.02 3.72
N ASP A 6 15.02 20.27 2.84
CA ASP A 6 13.82 19.47 2.77
C ASP A 6 14.28 18.02 2.64
N GLU A 7 13.96 17.23 3.65
CA GLU A 7 14.35 15.82 3.72
C GLU A 7 13.56 15.10 2.62
N VAL A 8 14.21 14.88 1.48
CA VAL A 8 13.58 14.19 0.36
C VAL A 8 13.59 12.69 0.67
N HIS A 9 12.40 12.13 0.85
CA HIS A 9 12.23 10.68 0.96
C HIS A 9 12.02 10.10 -0.44
N CYS A 10 12.55 8.91 -0.71
CA CYS A 10 12.28 8.20 -1.95
C CYS A 10 11.35 7.02 -1.67
N CYS A 11 10.31 6.87 -2.47
CA CYS A 11 9.45 5.70 -2.43
C CYS A 11 10.25 4.45 -2.83
N ALA A 12 10.31 3.45 -1.95
CA ALA A 12 11.03 2.21 -2.21
C ALA A 12 10.44 1.36 -3.36
N CYS A 13 9.19 1.63 -3.78
CA CYS A 13 8.50 0.85 -4.80
C CYS A 13 8.67 1.41 -6.22
N CYS A 14 8.66 2.74 -6.37
CA CYS A 14 8.63 3.40 -7.67
C CYS A 14 9.71 4.48 -7.85
N ASP A 15 10.62 4.61 -6.87
CA ASP A 15 11.69 5.62 -6.82
C ASP A 15 11.18 7.07 -6.90
N TRP A 16 9.89 7.29 -6.64
CA TRP A 16 9.29 8.62 -6.63
C TRP A 16 9.85 9.45 -5.47
N GLN A 17 10.23 10.70 -5.76
CA GLN A 17 10.74 11.63 -4.77
C GLN A 17 9.58 12.30 -4.03
N ILE A 18 9.53 12.06 -2.73
CA ILE A 18 8.55 12.59 -1.80
C ILE A 18 9.21 13.78 -1.08
N TYR A 19 8.75 14.98 -1.43
CA TYR A 19 9.28 16.24 -0.91
C TYR A 19 8.60 16.68 0.39
N ASN A 20 7.45 16.07 0.70
CA ASN A 20 6.64 16.38 1.86
C ASN A 20 6.51 15.11 2.71
N GLU A 21 7.03 15.18 3.94
CA GLU A 21 6.91 14.09 4.93
C GLU A 21 5.47 13.59 5.12
N LYS A 22 4.45 14.45 4.89
CA LYS A 22 3.04 14.08 5.00
C LYS A 22 2.53 13.18 3.88
N GLU A 23 3.24 13.16 2.74
CA GLU A 23 2.93 12.32 1.58
C GLU A 23 3.72 10.99 1.63
N ALA A 24 4.62 10.84 2.61
CA ALA A 24 5.34 9.61 2.87
C ALA A 24 4.53 8.71 3.80
N CYS A 25 4.27 7.48 3.34
CA CYS A 25 3.62 6.45 4.13
C CYS A 25 4.65 5.40 4.56
N PHE A 26 4.55 4.93 5.80
CA PHE A 26 5.39 3.87 6.31
C PHE A 26 4.65 2.53 6.24
N TYR A 27 5.15 1.63 5.38
CA TYR A 27 4.62 0.29 5.27
C TYR A 27 5.28 -0.61 6.32
N GLU A 28 4.61 -0.74 7.47
CA GLU A 28 5.09 -1.51 8.64
C GLU A 28 5.55 -2.94 8.32
N PRO A 29 4.85 -3.73 7.47
CA PRO A 29 5.23 -5.12 7.23
C PRO A 29 6.65 -5.33 6.68
N LEU A 30 7.15 -4.37 5.91
CA LEU A 30 8.50 -4.41 5.33
C LEU A 30 9.44 -3.34 5.89
N GLY A 31 8.92 -2.46 6.76
CA GLY A 31 9.67 -1.31 7.28
C GLY A 31 10.12 -0.34 6.19
N LEU A 32 9.31 -0.16 5.14
CA LEU A 32 9.66 0.66 3.97
C LEU A 32 8.88 1.97 3.95
N VAL A 33 9.53 3.03 3.45
CA VAL A 33 8.85 4.29 3.12
C VAL A 33 8.41 4.24 1.66
N VAL A 34 7.13 4.50 1.44
CA VAL A 34 6.48 4.44 0.14
C VAL A 34 5.60 5.69 -0.05
N CYS A 35 5.24 6.03 -1.28
CA CYS A 35 4.22 7.04 -1.55
C CYS A 35 2.82 6.51 -1.22
N GLU A 36 1.84 7.41 -1.09
CA GLU A 36 0.43 7.08 -0.83
C GLU A 36 -0.12 6.01 -1.79
N GLU A 37 0.09 6.18 -3.10
CA GLU A 37 -0.40 5.24 -4.12
C GLU A 37 0.19 3.82 -3.97
N CYS A 38 1.51 3.74 -3.70
CA CYS A 38 2.17 2.46 -3.46
C CYS A 38 1.73 1.86 -2.12
N HIS A 39 1.47 2.69 -1.11
CA HIS A 39 0.95 2.24 0.18
C HIS A 39 -0.44 1.64 0.04
N GLU A 40 -1.36 2.31 -0.66
CA GLU A 40 -2.70 1.79 -0.95
C GLU A 40 -2.62 0.49 -1.76
N SER A 41 -1.73 0.44 -2.76
CA SER A 41 -1.52 -0.77 -3.57
C SER A 41 -1.01 -1.94 -2.73
N LEU A 42 -0.07 -1.70 -1.81
CA LEU A 42 0.48 -2.72 -0.90
C LEU A 42 -0.50 -3.16 0.19
N GLN A 43 -1.41 -2.29 0.61
CA GLN A 43 -2.50 -2.64 1.54
C GLN A 43 -3.64 -3.37 0.86
N SER A 44 -3.90 -3.05 -0.42
CA SER A 44 -4.95 -3.68 -1.23
C SER A 44 -4.50 -4.98 -1.89
N ALA A 45 -3.19 -5.21 -1.96
CA ALA A 45 -2.66 -6.48 -2.40
C ALA A 45 -3.16 -7.56 -1.43
N PRO A 46 -3.76 -8.66 -1.93
CA PRO A 46 -4.06 -9.79 -1.08
C PRO A 46 -2.73 -10.23 -0.48
N VAL A 47 -2.57 -10.04 0.83
CA VAL A 47 -1.50 -10.71 1.55
C VAL A 47 -1.79 -12.18 1.34
N GLU A 48 -1.01 -12.84 0.48
CA GLU A 48 -0.94 -14.29 0.45
C GLU A 48 -0.39 -14.71 1.81
N THR A 49 -1.25 -14.71 2.83
CA THR A 49 -0.98 -15.34 4.10
C THR A 49 -0.76 -16.82 3.78
N PRO A 50 0.38 -17.42 4.12
CA PRO A 50 0.59 -18.85 3.95
C PRO A 50 -0.30 -19.71 4.87
N GLU A 51 -1.32 -19.13 5.49
CA GLU A 51 -2.18 -19.76 6.49
C GLU A 51 -3.63 -19.38 6.17
N ASP A 52 -4.42 -20.42 5.85
CA ASP A 52 -5.87 -20.51 5.64
C ASP A 52 -6.49 -20.06 4.29
N PRO A 53 -6.93 -21.01 3.42
CA PRO A 53 -7.63 -20.74 2.16
C PRO A 53 -9.14 -20.43 2.30
N ASP A 54 -9.60 -19.85 3.41
CA ASP A 54 -11.04 -19.68 3.70
C ASP A 54 -11.57 -18.23 3.61
N ILE A 55 -10.87 -17.31 2.94
CA ILE A 55 -11.39 -15.96 2.68
C ILE A 55 -11.06 -15.50 1.25
N GLU A 56 -11.46 -16.28 0.26
CA GLU A 56 -11.87 -15.69 -1.00
C GLU A 56 -13.41 -15.77 -1.08
N MET A 57 -14.03 -14.69 -1.56
CA MET A 57 -15.31 -14.75 -2.30
C MET A 57 -16.63 -14.69 -1.52
N GLU A 58 -16.84 -13.71 -0.62
CA GLU A 58 -18.22 -13.28 -0.29
C GLU A 58 -18.85 -12.33 -1.35
N GLU A 59 -18.18 -12.02 -2.47
CA GLU A 59 -18.71 -11.11 -3.51
C GLU A 59 -18.87 -11.72 -4.93
N MET A 60 -19.04 -13.05 -5.08
CA MET A 60 -19.35 -13.63 -6.40
C MET A 60 -20.43 -14.73 -6.40
N MET A 61 -21.26 -14.82 -5.34
CA MET A 61 -22.39 -15.78 -5.29
C MET A 61 -23.78 -15.13 -5.22
N SER A 62 -23.95 -13.84 -5.50
CA SER A 62 -25.28 -13.19 -5.41
C SER A 62 -26.14 -13.20 -6.68
N ASN A 63 -25.79 -13.88 -7.77
CA ASN A 63 -26.56 -13.77 -9.02
C ASN A 63 -26.86 -15.08 -9.76
N MET A 64 -27.06 -16.19 -9.05
CA MET A 64 -27.74 -17.38 -9.60
C MET A 64 -28.92 -17.81 -8.72
N THR A 65 -29.93 -16.94 -8.57
CA THR A 65 -31.29 -17.42 -8.31
C THR A 65 -32.06 -17.42 -9.62
N ILE A 66 -32.16 -18.61 -10.20
CA ILE A 66 -33.18 -18.96 -11.18
C ILE A 66 -34.53 -18.93 -10.45
N SER A 67 -35.48 -18.15 -10.98
CA SER A 67 -36.92 -18.44 -10.92
C SER A 67 -37.53 -18.05 -12.25
#